data_AF-A0AA43M4Z8-F1
#
_entry.id   AF-A0AA43M4Z8-F1
#
_cell.length_a   1.000
_cell.length_b   1.000
_cell.length_c   1.000
_cell.angle_alpha   90.00
_cell.angle_beta   90.00
_cell.angle_gamma   90.00
#
_symmetry.space_group_name_H-M   'P 1'
#
loop_
_entity.id
_entity.type
_entity.pdbx_description
1 polymer ?
#
loop_
_entity_poly.entity_id
_entity_poly.type
_entity_poly.pdbx_seq_one_letter_code
_entity_poly.pdbx_strand_id
1 'polypeptide(L)' 'MAKVIIHATTTLDGFMADKDGGVDWMFDFEAADEDYAVVHKVMEEIGAIVGGHSGLRYSTRSRRRL' A
#
# COMPACT_ATOMS: atom_id res chain seq x y z
N MET A 1 14.16 8.43 -19.32
CA MET A 1 14.05 9.16 -18.04
C MET A 1 13.24 8.28 -17.10
N ALA A 2 13.71 8.02 -15.88
CA ALA A 2 12.98 7.16 -14.94
C ALA A 2 11.74 7.86 -14.39
N LYS A 3 10.66 7.12 -14.13
CA LYS A 3 9.43 7.63 -13.51
C LYS A 3 9.46 7.34 -12.00
N VAL A 4 8.99 8.30 -11.21
CA VAL A 4 8.71 8.09 -9.78
C VAL A 4 7.20 8.10 -9.62
N ILE A 5 6.65 7.04 -9.04
CA ILE A 5 5.22 6.84 -8.86
C ILE A 5 4.95 6.70 -7.37
N ILE A 6 3.86 7.31 -6.91
CA ILE A 6 3.29 7.06 -5.57
C ILE A 6 1.98 6.32 -5.81
N HIS A 7 1.91 5.10 -5.29
CA HIS A 7 0.67 4.32 -5.23
C HIS A 7 0.34 4.10 -3.76
N ALA A 8 -0.72 4.74 -3.28
CA ALA A 8 -1.13 4.70 -1.89
C ALA A 8 -2.66 4.77 -1.79
N THR A 9 -3.22 3.99 -0.89
CA THR A 9 -4.64 4.05 -0.52
C THR A 9 -4.80 5.00 0.65
N THR A 10 -5.77 5.91 0.55
CA THR A 10 -6.09 6.89 1.59
C THR A 10 -7.59 6.93 1.84
N THR A 11 -7.97 7.34 3.04
CA THR A 11 -9.34 7.78 3.32
C THR A 11 -9.69 9.03 2.51
N LEU A 12 -10.98 9.36 2.44
CA LEU A 12 -11.47 10.56 1.73
C LEU A 12 -10.91 11.87 2.32
N ASP A 13 -10.65 11.89 3.62
CA ASP A 13 -10.03 13.00 4.36
C ASP A 13 -8.49 12.96 4.36
N GLY A 14 -7.87 12.00 3.65
CA GLY A 14 -6.45 12.02 3.32
C GLY A 14 -5.52 11.30 4.29
N PHE A 15 -6.04 10.40 5.14
CA PHE A 15 -5.23 9.59 6.05
C PHE A 15 -4.91 8.22 5.46
N MET A 16 -3.68 7.73 5.71
CA MET A 16 -3.23 6.39 5.28
C MET A 16 -3.35 5.33 6.38
N ALA A 17 -3.40 5.75 7.64
CA ALA A 17 -3.42 4.87 8.81
C ALA A 17 -4.28 5.49 9.92
N ASP A 18 -4.81 4.64 10.79
CA ASP A 18 -5.50 5.07 12.00
C ASP A 18 -4.53 5.68 13.03
N LYS A 19 -5.08 6.13 14.17
CA LYS A 19 -4.31 6.75 15.27
C LYS A 19 -3.22 5.85 15.87
N ASP A 20 -3.34 4.54 15.73
CA ASP A 20 -2.40 3.54 16.26
C ASP A 20 -1.44 3.04 15.17
N GLY A 21 -1.54 3.59 13.94
CA GLY A 21 -0.73 3.22 12.79
C GLY A 21 -1.22 1.96 12.07
N GLY A 22 -2.44 1.50 12.38
CA GLY A 22 -3.11 0.40 11.72
C GLY A 22 -3.76 0.80 10.40
N VAL A 23 -4.04 -0.19 9.56
CA VAL A 23 -4.72 0.01 8.28
C VAL A 23 -5.89 -0.96 8.09
N ASP A 24 -6.38 -1.50 9.20
CA ASP A 24 -7.40 -2.56 9.17
C ASP A 24 -8.70 -2.08 8.50
N TRP A 25 -9.00 -0.78 8.62
CA TRP A 25 -10.10 -0.09 7.93
C TRP A 25 -10.11 -0.30 6.41
N MET A 26 -8.96 -0.55 5.77
CA MET A 26 -8.88 -0.76 4.32
C MET A 26 -9.52 -2.08 3.91
N PHE A 27 -9.52 -3.08 4.78
CA PHE A 27 -10.01 -4.43 4.46
C PHE A 27 -11.53 -4.58 4.63
N ASP A 28 -12.20 -3.57 5.16
CA ASP A 28 -13.67 -3.52 5.24
C ASP A 28 -14.32 -3.21 3.88
N PHE A 29 -13.51 -2.91 2.85
CA PHE A 29 -13.95 -2.62 1.50
C PHE A 29 -13.48 -3.72 0.53
N GLU A 30 -14.38 -4.16 -0.35
CA GLU A 30 -14.02 -5.06 -1.44
C GLU A 30 -13.21 -4.30 -2.50
N ALA A 31 -12.07 -4.87 -2.88
CA ALA A 31 -11.30 -4.39 -4.03
C ALA A 31 -11.96 -4.90 -5.32
N ALA A 32 -12.08 -4.01 -6.31
CA ALA A 32 -12.55 -4.38 -7.63
C ALA A 32 -11.42 -4.99 -8.47
N ASP A 33 -11.77 -5.73 -9.52
CA ASP A 33 -10.79 -6.33 -10.44
C ASP A 33 -9.85 -5.27 -11.06
N GLU A 34 -10.37 -4.07 -11.28
CA GLU A 34 -9.62 -2.92 -11.77
C GLU A 34 -8.53 -2.46 -10.79
N ASP A 35 -8.76 -2.55 -9.48
CA ASP A 35 -7.77 -2.19 -8.46
C ASP A 35 -6.58 -3.13 -8.52
N TYR A 36 -6.85 -4.43 -8.65
CA TYR A 36 -5.79 -5.45 -8.81
C TYR A 36 -5.01 -5.24 -10.11
N ALA A 37 -5.68 -4.91 -11.22
CA ALA A 37 -5.03 -4.66 -12.50
C ALA A 37 -4.02 -3.49 -12.42
N VAL A 38 -4.36 -2.44 -11.67
CA VAL A 38 -3.45 -1.31 -11.43
C VAL A 38 -2.23 -1.76 -10.61
N VAL A 39 -2.44 -2.52 -9.53
CA VAL A 39 -1.34 -3.04 -8.71
C VAL A 39 -0.41 -3.93 -9.53
N HIS A 40 -0.96 -4.85 -10.32
CA HIS A 40 -0.18 -5.73 -11.19
C HIS A 40 0.70 -4.95 -12.16
N LYS A 41 0.13 -3.95 -12.84
CA LYS A 41 0.89 -3.10 -13.76
C LYS A 41 2.02 -2.34 -13.06
N VAL A 42 1.76 -1.78 -11.89
CA VAL A 42 2.81 -1.10 -11.11
C VAL A 42 3.91 -2.09 -10.74
N MET A 43 3.54 -3.28 -10.25
CA MET A 43 4.50 -4.32 -9.85
C MET A 43 5.37 -4.82 -11.00
N GLU A 44 4.86 -4.86 -12.23
CA GLU A 44 5.63 -5.23 -13.44
C GLU A 44 6.63 -4.15 -13.88
N GLU A 45 6.32 -2.87 -13.64
CA GLU A 45 7.13 -1.74 -14.11
C GLU A 45 8.16 -1.25 -13.07
N ILE A 46 8.02 -1.57 -11.78
CA ILE A 46 8.92 -1.06 -10.73
C ILE A 46 10.26 -1.79 -10.70
N GLY A 47 11.36 -1.02 -10.69
CA GLY A 47 12.72 -1.53 -10.48
C GLY A 47 13.24 -1.38 -9.06
N ALA A 48 12.60 -0.54 -8.23
CA ALA A 48 12.99 -0.29 -6.85
C ALA A 48 11.80 0.22 -6.02
N ILE A 49 11.80 -0.08 -4.73
CA ILE A 49 10.83 0.42 -3.75
C ILE A 49 11.60 1.23 -2.70
N VAL A 50 11.12 2.44 -2.41
CA VAL A 50 11.64 3.28 -1.32
C VAL A 50 10.53 3.46 -0.30
N GLY A 51 10.78 3.06 0.94
CA GLY A 51 9.83 3.16 2.04
C GLY A 51 10.48 3.70 3.31
N GLY A 52 9.73 4.49 4.07
CA GLY A 52 10.14 4.91 5.41
C GLY A 52 10.18 3.72 6.39
N HIS A 53 10.90 3.89 7.51
CA HIS A 53 11.09 2.83 8.50
C HIS A 53 9.76 2.24 9.03
N SER A 54 8.77 3.09 9.28
CA SER A 54 7.44 2.66 9.75
C SER A 54 6.71 1.79 8.72
N GLY A 55 6.69 2.20 7.45
CA GLY A 55 6.09 1.44 6.35
C GLY A 55 6.75 0.08 6.12
N LEU A 56 8.10 0.03 6.18
CA LEU A 56 8.85 -1.23 6.06
C LEU A 56 8.60 -2.18 7.25
N ARG A 57 8.45 -1.63 8.45
CA ARG A 57 8.15 -2.41 9.66
C ARG A 57 6.74 -3.01 9.62
N TYR A 58 5.76 -2.32 9.04
CA TYR A 58 4.41 -2.85 8.87
C TYR A 58 4.41 -4.08 7.95
N SER A 59 5.01 -3.97 6.75
CA SER A 59 5.00 -5.04 5.74
C SER A 59 5.75 -6.32 6.16
N THR A 60 6.75 -6.19 7.03
CA THR A 60 7.50 -7.33 7.59
C THR A 60 6.80 -7.99 8.77
N ARG A 61 5.93 -7.26 9.48
CA ARG A 61 5.20 -7.77 10.66
C ARG A 61 3.92 -8.50 10.28
N SER A 62 3.24 -8.07 9.21
CA SER A 62 2.06 -8.76 8.66
C SER A 62 2.40 -10.18 8.16
N ARG A 63 3.60 -10.39 7.59
CA ARG A 63 4.11 -11.71 7.19
C ARG A 63 4.36 -12.72 8.32
N ARG A 64 4.33 -12.30 9.59
CA ARG A 64 4.50 -13.21 10.75
C ARG A 64 3.18 -13.72 11.33
N ARG A 65 2.03 -13.25 10.81
CA ARG A 65 0.68 -13.65 11.28
C ARG A 65 -0.03 -14.62 10.31
N LEU A 66 0.61 -14.98 9.20
CA LEU A 66 0.20 -16.02 8.26
C LEU A 66 1.19 -17.19 8.38
#